data_AF-A0A7Y6AZY5-F1
#
_entry.id   AF-A0A7Y6AZY5-F1
#
_cell.length_a   1.000
_cell.length_b   1.000
_cell.length_c   1.000
_cell.angle_alpha   90.00
_cell.angle_beta   90.00
_cell.angle_gamma   90.00
#
_symmetry.space_group_name_H-M   'P 1'
#
loop_
_entity.id
_entity.type
_entity.pdbx_description
1 polymer ?
#
loop_
_entity_poly.entity_id
_entity_poly.type
_entity_poly.pdbx_seq_one_letter_code
_entity_poly.pdbx_strand_id
1 'polypeptide(L)'
;MREIIFSVLLFWSALALGKNLNYSLSPDFVGANKVEFIAVGDEVGEVLKGSLIDGGGRRYKIPDVCEPEGGNAELSDAYVVKGKKTYFLFTCAWSIQHSGLGIKGVQYETFVYTGSNLAAIEKNDALSQALSGYEGSLEGGESSYAWYVSRKIASKKLLDLEVGEPKDSLALAHDIVLARLKNEDYEAVSSYLGSERINQLDVDFPVSKSTVVAYNDFGYALGRSGENDLAYKVLKKVEKVSPGRVVLKLNIADVLWGFDKEQSRIYYKEYVGLMKKAGKEKLIPEEVLERSE
;
A
#
# COMPACT_ATOMS: atom_id res chain seq x y z
N MET A 1 64.80 31.36 26.93
CA MET A 1 63.60 31.97 26.29
C MET A 1 62.55 30.88 26.19
N ARG A 2 61.35 31.14 26.73
CA ARG A 2 60.23 30.18 26.86
C ARG A 2 59.44 30.21 25.55
N GLU A 3 59.44 29.10 24.82
CA GLU A 3 58.59 28.91 23.64
C GLU A 3 57.12 28.81 24.10
N ILE A 4 56.27 29.71 23.62
CA ILE A 4 54.83 29.73 23.88
C ILE A 4 54.16 28.94 22.75
N ILE A 5 53.65 27.76 23.06
CA ILE A 5 52.82 26.97 22.14
C ILE A 5 51.41 27.59 22.14
N PHE A 6 51.06 28.28 21.06
CA PHE A 6 49.70 28.73 20.79
C PHE A 6 48.85 27.52 20.37
N SER A 7 47.97 27.05 21.25
CA SER A 7 46.95 26.07 20.90
C SER A 7 45.79 26.78 20.21
N VAL A 8 45.61 26.52 18.91
CA VAL A 8 44.44 26.97 18.14
C VAL A 8 43.30 26.00 18.41
N LEU A 9 42.32 26.42 19.21
CA LEU A 9 41.04 25.72 19.35
C LEU A 9 40.18 26.01 18.10
N LEU A 10 40.16 25.06 17.17
CA LEU A 10 39.17 25.03 16.10
C LEU A 10 37.82 24.62 16.69
N PHE A 11 36.95 25.61 16.92
CA PHE A 11 35.53 25.37 17.12
C PHE A 11 34.95 24.88 15.78
N TRP A 12 34.74 23.57 15.65
CA TRP A 12 33.82 23.02 14.66
C TRP A 12 32.39 23.32 15.11
N SER A 13 31.82 24.40 14.59
CA SER A 13 30.37 24.55 14.59
C SER A 13 29.80 23.56 13.58
N ALA A 14 29.30 22.42 14.05
CA ALA A 14 28.44 21.56 13.25
C ALA A 14 27.17 22.34 12.92
N LEU A 15 27.09 22.89 11.71
CA LEU A 15 25.83 23.35 11.16
C LEU A 15 24.97 22.10 10.93
N ALA A 16 23.96 21.89 11.78
CA ALA A 16 22.91 20.92 11.52
C ALA A 16 22.24 21.31 10.18
N LEU A 17 22.58 20.58 9.12
CA LEU A 17 21.95 20.72 7.82
C LEU A 17 20.57 20.07 7.91
N GLY A 18 19.57 20.86 8.33
CA GLY A 18 18.17 20.44 8.32
C GLY A 18 17.77 19.97 6.93
N LYS A 19 17.27 18.73 6.82
CA LYS A 19 16.80 18.16 5.56
C LYS A 19 15.50 18.85 5.15
N ASN A 20 15.53 19.58 4.03
CA ASN A 20 14.34 20.19 3.44
C ASN A 20 13.75 19.25 2.39
N LEU A 21 12.53 18.76 2.62
CA LEU A 21 11.78 17.93 1.69
C LEU A 21 10.78 18.78 0.92
N ASN A 22 10.79 18.69 -0.40
CA ASN A 22 10.02 19.57 -1.27
C ASN A 22 9.21 18.75 -2.29
N TYR A 23 7.91 18.99 -2.37
CA TYR A 23 7.00 18.28 -3.28
C TYR A 23 6.21 19.27 -4.12
N SER A 24 6.21 19.07 -5.44
CA SER A 24 5.29 19.78 -6.33
C SER A 24 3.89 19.17 -6.20
N LEU A 25 2.89 20.01 -6.04
CA LEU A 25 1.49 19.61 -5.97
C LEU A 25 0.90 19.67 -7.37
N SER A 26 0.51 18.51 -7.90
CA SER A 26 -0.23 18.41 -9.15
C SER A 26 -1.36 17.40 -8.96
N PRO A 27 -2.62 17.85 -8.96
CA PRO A 27 -3.07 19.23 -9.13
C PRO A 27 -2.74 20.14 -7.92
N ASP A 28 -2.83 21.46 -8.10
CA ASP A 28 -2.70 22.44 -7.01
C ASP A 28 -3.75 22.21 -5.90
N PHE A 29 -3.37 22.51 -4.65
CA PHE A 29 -4.26 22.51 -3.50
C PHE A 29 -4.61 23.94 -3.10
N VAL A 30 -5.84 24.37 -3.40
CA VAL A 30 -6.40 25.68 -3.00
C VAL A 30 -5.46 26.88 -3.24
N GLY A 31 -4.69 26.84 -4.34
CA GLY A 31 -3.73 27.87 -4.75
C GLY A 31 -2.26 27.57 -4.39
N ALA A 32 -1.99 26.50 -3.63
CA ALA A 32 -0.64 25.99 -3.42
C ALA A 32 -0.25 25.00 -4.52
N ASN A 33 0.89 25.24 -5.13
CA ASN A 33 1.50 24.36 -6.14
C ASN A 33 2.71 23.59 -5.59
N LYS A 34 3.07 23.83 -4.32
CA LYS A 34 4.22 23.21 -3.66
C LYS A 34 3.97 23.06 -2.17
N VAL A 35 4.54 22.02 -1.57
CA VAL A 35 4.68 21.87 -0.12
C VAL A 35 6.14 21.63 0.25
N GLU A 36 6.57 22.21 1.36
CA GLU A 36 7.90 21.98 1.95
C GLU A 36 7.77 21.48 3.38
N PHE A 37 8.58 20.50 3.74
CA PHE A 37 8.74 20.01 5.11
C PHE A 37 10.19 20.22 5.55
N ILE A 38 10.36 20.70 6.77
CA ILE A 38 11.66 21.00 7.37
C ILE A 38 11.78 20.18 8.65
N ALA A 39 12.89 19.44 8.77
CA ALA A 39 13.28 18.81 10.02
C ALA A 39 13.71 19.87 11.03
N VAL A 40 13.05 19.86 12.19
CA VAL A 40 13.36 20.71 13.34
C VAL A 40 13.55 19.78 14.52
N GLY A 41 14.73 19.74 15.10
CA GLY A 41 15.03 18.83 16.20
C GLY A 41 16.05 19.38 17.19
N ASP A 42 16.08 18.73 18.35
CA ASP A 42 17.09 18.88 19.40
C ASP A 42 17.66 17.48 19.79
N GLU A 43 18.33 17.35 20.93
CA GLU A 43 18.92 16.08 21.38
C GLU A 43 17.88 14.98 21.67
N VAL A 44 16.58 15.31 21.76
CA VAL A 44 15.48 14.40 22.13
C VAL A 44 14.78 13.79 20.90
N GLY A 45 14.85 14.45 19.74
CA GLY A 45 14.32 13.94 18.48
C GLY A 45 14.12 15.00 17.39
N GLU A 46 13.92 14.55 16.15
CA GLU A 46 13.58 15.41 15.00
C GLU A 46 12.09 15.33 14.66
N VAL A 47 11.43 16.48 14.57
CA VAL A 47 10.04 16.61 14.09
C VAL A 47 10.01 17.25 12.69
N LEU A 48 9.03 16.88 11.86
CA LEU A 48 8.85 17.48 10.53
C LEU A 48 7.71 18.50 10.53
N LYS A 49 8.03 19.76 10.24
CA LYS A 49 7.04 20.85 10.13
C LYS A 49 6.79 21.20 8.67
N GLY A 50 5.51 21.22 8.27
CA GLY A 50 5.09 21.47 6.89
C GLY A 50 4.69 22.92 6.61
N SER A 51 4.86 23.38 5.37
CA SER A 51 4.30 24.63 4.86
C SER A 51 3.88 24.49 3.40
N LEU A 52 2.64 24.88 3.10
CA LEU A 52 2.13 25.03 1.75
C LEU A 52 2.64 26.34 1.15
N ILE A 53 3.01 26.32 -0.13
CA ILE A 53 3.60 27.45 -0.85
C ILE A 53 2.72 27.75 -2.06
N ASP A 54 2.22 28.99 -2.14
CA ASP A 54 1.45 29.46 -3.30
C ASP A 54 2.33 29.81 -4.50
N GLY A 55 1.70 30.04 -5.66
CA GLY A 55 2.41 30.43 -6.88
C GLY A 55 3.21 31.73 -6.78
N GLY A 56 2.93 32.57 -5.77
CA GLY A 56 3.70 33.78 -5.46
C GLY A 56 4.85 33.55 -4.46
N GLY A 57 5.04 32.31 -3.98
CA GLY A 57 6.07 31.95 -3.01
C GLY A 57 5.70 32.22 -1.56
N ARG A 58 4.46 32.63 -1.27
CA ARG A 58 4.01 32.85 0.11
C ARG A 58 3.82 31.52 0.83
N ARG A 59 4.27 31.45 2.07
CA ARG A 59 4.23 30.25 2.92
C ARG A 59 3.05 30.29 3.88
N TYR A 60 2.33 29.19 3.97
CA TYR A 60 1.23 28.95 4.90
C TYR A 60 1.55 27.70 5.71
N LYS A 61 1.61 27.83 7.04
CA LYS A 61 1.99 26.72 7.92
C LYS A 61 0.88 25.66 7.91
N ILE A 62 1.28 24.40 7.86
CA ILE A 62 0.40 23.28 8.14
C ILE A 62 0.32 23.15 9.68
N PRO A 63 -0.88 23.05 10.28
CA PRO A 63 -1.02 22.96 11.74
C PRO A 63 -0.35 21.74 12.36
N ASP A 64 -0.49 20.58 11.74
CA ASP A 64 0.05 19.33 12.27
C ASP A 64 1.54 19.17 11.93
N VAL A 65 2.22 18.41 12.79
CA VAL A 65 3.66 18.13 12.75
C VAL A 65 3.83 16.61 12.76
N CYS A 66 4.78 16.08 11.98
CA CYS A 66 5.18 14.69 12.18
C CYS A 66 5.98 14.59 13.49
N GLU A 67 5.34 14.15 14.56
CA GLU A 67 5.95 13.97 15.88
C GLU A 67 5.93 12.49 16.24
N PRO A 68 7.07 11.78 16.17
CA PRO A 68 7.09 10.34 16.39
C PRO A 68 7.01 10.03 17.89
N GLU A 69 6.29 8.96 18.26
CA GLU A 69 6.32 8.40 19.63
C GLU A 69 7.66 7.71 19.97
N GLY A 70 8.63 7.74 19.05
CA GLY A 70 9.99 7.22 19.16
C GLY A 70 10.66 7.13 17.79
N GLY A 71 11.99 7.25 17.77
CA GLY A 71 12.76 7.30 16.52
C GLY A 71 12.66 8.66 15.81
N ASN A 72 13.05 8.71 14.54
CA ASN A 72 12.97 9.93 13.71
C ASN A 72 11.79 9.82 12.75
N ALA A 73 10.96 10.86 12.69
CA ALA A 73 9.87 10.91 11.74
C ALA A 73 10.40 11.09 10.32
N GLU A 74 9.91 10.27 9.40
CA GLU A 74 10.16 10.39 7.97
C GLU A 74 8.87 10.76 7.25
N LEU A 75 8.99 11.50 6.16
CA LEU A 75 7.85 11.78 5.30
C LEU A 75 7.79 10.72 4.20
N SER A 76 6.72 9.93 4.18
CA SER A 76 6.49 8.89 3.19
C SER A 76 6.05 9.49 1.84
N ASP A 77 5.04 10.37 1.86
CA ASP A 77 4.54 11.05 0.67
C ASP A 77 3.78 12.35 1.04
N ALA A 78 3.62 13.25 0.08
CA ALA A 78 2.75 14.42 0.16
C ALA A 78 2.17 14.77 -1.22
N TYR A 79 0.84 14.85 -1.33
CA TYR A 79 0.15 14.97 -2.62
C TYR A 79 -1.28 15.49 -2.49
N VAL A 80 -1.93 15.69 -3.64
CA VAL A 80 -3.29 16.21 -3.74
C VAL A 80 -4.21 15.19 -4.40
N VAL A 81 -5.40 15.02 -3.85
CA VAL A 81 -6.48 14.19 -4.42
C VAL A 81 -7.68 15.07 -4.72
N LYS A 82 -8.22 14.94 -5.94
CA LYS A 82 -9.47 15.60 -6.34
C LYS A 82 -10.64 14.62 -6.23
N GLY A 83 -11.55 14.90 -5.31
CA GLY A 83 -12.88 14.30 -5.20
C GLY A 83 -13.96 15.36 -5.35
N LYS A 84 -15.04 15.27 -4.58
CA LYS A 84 -16.04 16.35 -4.39
C LYS A 84 -15.39 17.59 -3.78
N LYS A 85 -14.38 17.40 -2.94
CA LYS A 85 -13.47 18.45 -2.49
C LYS A 85 -12.06 18.18 -3.01
N THR A 86 -11.20 19.20 -2.95
CA THR A 86 -9.75 18.98 -3.11
C THR A 86 -9.16 18.69 -1.74
N TYR A 87 -8.40 17.62 -1.65
CA TYR A 87 -7.74 17.17 -0.43
C TYR A 87 -6.24 17.26 -0.60
N PHE A 88 -5.55 17.81 0.39
CA PHE A 88 -4.11 17.69 0.53
C PHE A 88 -3.81 16.62 1.58
N LEU A 89 -2.90 15.72 1.24
CA LEU A 89 -2.50 14.62 2.10
C LEU A 89 -0.99 14.64 2.27
N PHE A 90 -0.54 14.29 3.47
CA PHE A 90 0.81 13.81 3.68
C PHE A 90 0.82 12.68 4.70
N THR A 91 1.79 11.78 4.57
CA THR A 91 1.93 10.63 5.46
C THR A 91 3.30 10.66 6.11
N CYS A 92 3.31 10.70 7.43
CA CYS A 92 4.48 10.53 8.25
C CYS A 92 4.66 9.04 8.55
N ALA A 93 5.89 8.58 8.66
CA ALA A 93 6.22 7.22 9.05
C ALA A 93 7.39 7.20 10.03
N TRP A 94 7.34 6.32 11.03
CA TRP A 94 8.46 6.11 11.95
C TRP A 94 8.49 4.68 12.47
N SER A 95 9.69 4.22 12.80
CA SER A 95 9.90 2.88 13.36
C SER A 95 9.48 2.84 14.83
N ILE A 96 8.67 1.86 15.20
CA ILE A 96 8.32 1.54 16.59
C ILE A 96 9.06 0.28 17.00
N GLN A 97 9.69 0.31 18.18
CA GLN A 97 10.34 -0.85 18.76
C GLN A 97 10.20 -0.86 20.28
N HIS A 98 9.33 -1.75 20.79
CA HIS A 98 9.20 -2.03 22.22
C HIS A 98 9.59 -3.49 22.47
N SER A 99 10.89 -3.73 22.66
CA SER A 99 11.44 -5.08 22.85
C SER A 99 10.84 -5.84 24.04
N GLY A 100 10.44 -5.14 25.10
CA GLY A 100 9.77 -5.73 26.26
C GLY A 100 8.33 -6.20 26.01
N LEU A 101 7.71 -5.70 24.94
CA LEU A 101 6.32 -5.99 24.57
C LEU A 101 6.22 -6.77 23.26
N GLY A 102 7.33 -7.09 22.59
CA GLY A 102 7.33 -7.79 21.31
C GLY A 102 6.81 -6.97 20.12
N ILE A 103 6.56 -5.66 20.31
CA ILE A 103 6.10 -4.76 19.25
C ILE A 103 7.30 -4.27 18.45
N LYS A 104 7.28 -4.52 17.14
CA LYS A 104 8.28 -4.02 16.20
C LYS A 104 7.65 -3.79 14.82
N GLY A 105 7.75 -2.57 14.32
CA GLY A 105 7.11 -2.21 13.06
C GLY A 105 7.28 -0.76 12.66
N VAL A 106 6.42 -0.31 11.77
CA VAL A 106 6.36 1.06 11.26
C VAL A 106 4.96 1.60 11.48
N GLN A 107 4.87 2.73 12.17
CA GLN A 107 3.65 3.51 12.25
C GLN A 107 3.55 4.43 11.03
N TYR A 108 2.39 4.47 10.40
CA TYR A 108 2.03 5.41 9.35
C TYR A 108 0.91 6.30 9.86
N GLU A 109 1.16 7.61 9.90
CA GLU A 109 0.15 8.60 10.23
C GLU A 109 -0.11 9.50 9.03
N THR A 110 -1.34 9.43 8.52
CA THR A 110 -1.78 10.21 7.36
C THR A 110 -2.61 11.39 7.81
N PHE A 111 -2.26 12.58 7.36
CA PHE A 111 -2.98 13.81 7.60
C PHE A 111 -3.72 14.23 6.35
N VAL A 112 -5.04 14.45 6.45
CA VAL A 112 -5.90 14.84 5.34
C VAL A 112 -6.48 16.21 5.61
N TYR A 113 -6.20 17.16 4.72
CA TYR A 113 -6.71 18.53 4.80
C TYR A 113 -7.63 18.86 3.64
N THR A 114 -8.60 19.72 3.91
CA THR A 114 -9.39 20.41 2.89
C THR A 114 -9.47 21.89 3.25
N GLY A 115 -10.03 22.72 2.37
CA GLY A 115 -10.16 24.15 2.65
C GLY A 115 -10.71 24.92 1.48
N SER A 116 -11.08 26.17 1.73
CA SER A 116 -11.47 27.12 0.67
C SER A 116 -10.28 27.97 0.19
N ASN A 117 -9.28 28.16 1.05
CA ASN A 117 -8.05 28.90 0.78
C ASN A 117 -6.95 28.47 1.76
N LEU A 118 -5.69 28.83 1.48
CA LEU A 118 -4.52 28.42 2.27
C LEU A 118 -4.46 28.98 3.70
N ALA A 119 -5.20 30.05 4.02
CA ALA A 119 -5.26 30.59 5.37
C ALA A 119 -6.32 29.90 6.26
N ALA A 120 -7.21 29.11 5.65
CA ALA A 120 -8.31 28.43 6.32
C ALA A 120 -8.41 26.97 5.83
N ILE A 121 -7.34 26.21 6.08
CA ILE A 121 -7.33 24.76 5.89
C ILE A 121 -7.83 24.06 7.15
N GLU A 122 -8.56 22.96 6.97
CA GLU A 122 -9.18 22.18 8.04
C GLU A 122 -8.74 20.73 7.90
N LYS A 123 -8.28 20.14 9.02
CA LYS A 123 -7.96 18.72 9.09
C LYS A 123 -9.28 17.93 9.12
N ASN A 124 -9.31 16.84 8.36
CA ASN A 124 -10.37 15.85 8.44
C ASN A 124 -9.86 14.67 9.26
N ASP A 125 -10.19 14.65 10.55
CA ASP A 125 -9.71 13.63 11.49
C ASP A 125 -10.18 12.22 11.12
N ALA A 126 -11.44 12.08 10.66
CA ALA A 126 -11.98 10.78 10.27
C ALA A 126 -11.23 10.17 9.08
N LEU A 127 -10.95 10.97 8.05
CA LEU A 127 -10.16 10.51 6.89
C LEU A 127 -8.69 10.27 7.27
N SER A 128 -8.12 11.14 8.12
CA SER A 128 -6.75 11.00 8.61
C SER A 128 -6.56 9.67 9.36
N GLN A 129 -7.47 9.38 10.29
CA GLN A 129 -7.47 8.13 11.04
C GLN A 129 -7.68 6.91 10.13
N ALA A 130 -8.64 6.97 9.21
CA ALA A 130 -8.96 5.83 8.33
C ALA A 130 -7.83 5.48 7.34
N LEU A 131 -6.95 6.42 7.02
CA LEU A 131 -5.79 6.22 6.13
C LEU A 131 -4.47 5.98 6.88
N SER A 132 -4.49 6.08 8.21
CA SER A 132 -3.34 5.75 9.07
C SER A 132 -3.33 4.26 9.37
N GLY A 133 -2.18 3.73 9.80
CA GLY A 133 -2.07 2.31 10.12
C GLY A 133 -0.70 1.92 10.63
N TYR A 134 -0.61 0.71 11.17
CA TYR A 134 0.63 0.13 11.69
C TYR A 134 0.97 -1.16 10.94
N GLU A 135 2.22 -1.28 10.53
CA GLU A 135 2.79 -2.46 9.86
C GLU A 135 3.84 -3.10 10.77
N GLY A 136 3.63 -4.34 11.21
CA GLY A 136 4.61 -5.06 12.02
C GLY A 136 3.98 -5.95 13.10
N SER A 137 4.80 -6.38 14.07
CA SER A 137 4.34 -7.27 15.14
C SER A 137 3.61 -6.53 16.25
N LEU A 138 2.59 -7.17 16.82
CA LEU A 138 1.81 -6.74 17.98
C LEU A 138 2.26 -7.45 19.27
N GLU A 139 1.69 -7.09 20.42
CA GLU A 139 2.06 -7.63 21.75
C GLU A 139 1.91 -9.15 21.90
N GLY A 140 1.12 -9.79 21.01
CA GLY A 140 0.94 -11.24 20.95
C GLY A 140 1.79 -11.96 19.90
N GLY A 141 2.65 -11.25 19.17
CA GLY A 141 3.40 -11.77 18.02
C GLY A 141 2.58 -11.86 16.72
N GLU A 142 1.29 -11.49 16.76
CA GLU A 142 0.46 -11.33 15.57
C GLU A 142 0.97 -10.19 14.68
N SER A 143 0.78 -10.35 13.38
CA SER A 143 1.12 -9.35 12.37
C SER A 143 -0.03 -8.35 12.17
N SER A 144 0.31 -7.06 12.08
CA SER A 144 -0.57 -5.97 11.66
C SER A 144 -0.09 -5.41 10.33
N TYR A 145 -1.02 -4.91 9.51
CA TYR A 145 -0.73 -4.44 8.17
C TYR A 145 -1.32 -3.05 7.94
N ALA A 146 -0.49 -2.15 7.43
CA ALA A 146 -0.90 -0.84 6.96
C ALA A 146 -1.35 -0.93 5.49
N TRP A 147 -2.67 -0.91 5.25
CA TRP A 147 -3.21 -1.15 3.90
C TRP A 147 -3.06 0.02 2.94
N TYR A 148 -3.11 1.26 3.46
CA TYR A 148 -3.28 2.46 2.65
C TYR A 148 -2.01 3.31 2.51
N VAL A 149 -0.83 2.67 2.53
CA VAL A 149 0.45 3.39 2.52
C VAL A 149 0.77 4.06 1.17
N SER A 150 0.43 3.41 0.05
CA SER A 150 0.78 3.97 -1.27
C SER A 150 -0.23 5.05 -1.70
N ARG A 151 0.28 6.11 -2.36
CA ARG A 151 -0.53 7.19 -2.96
C ARG A 151 -1.76 6.70 -3.68
N LYS A 152 -1.59 5.72 -4.58
CA LYS A 152 -2.67 5.19 -5.42
C LYS A 152 -3.78 4.56 -4.58
N ILE A 153 -3.40 3.79 -3.57
CA ILE A 153 -4.33 3.06 -2.69
C ILE A 153 -5.04 4.03 -1.72
N ALA A 154 -4.29 4.89 -1.02
CA ALA A 154 -4.86 5.89 -0.14
C ALA A 154 -5.81 6.85 -0.86
N SER A 155 -5.44 7.31 -2.08
CA SER A 155 -6.32 8.16 -2.89
C SER A 155 -7.66 7.50 -3.18
N LYS A 156 -7.65 6.21 -3.56
CA LYS A 156 -8.87 5.45 -3.81
C LYS A 156 -9.69 5.25 -2.54
N LYS A 157 -9.04 4.88 -1.43
CA LYS A 157 -9.72 4.72 -0.14
C LYS A 157 -10.39 6.02 0.31
N LEU A 158 -9.71 7.15 0.16
CA LEU A 158 -10.27 8.46 0.45
C LEU A 158 -11.55 8.73 -0.37
N LEU A 159 -11.53 8.42 -1.67
CA LEU A 159 -12.67 8.64 -2.55
C LEU A 159 -13.85 7.70 -2.22
N ASP A 160 -13.59 6.44 -1.84
CA ASP A 160 -14.61 5.52 -1.34
C ASP A 160 -15.25 6.10 -0.05
N LEU A 161 -14.45 6.58 0.90
CA LEU A 161 -14.94 7.21 2.13
C LEU A 161 -15.74 8.50 1.87
N GLU A 162 -15.36 9.32 0.89
CA GLU A 162 -16.05 10.55 0.53
C GLU A 162 -17.49 10.32 0.01
N VAL A 163 -17.74 9.16 -0.59
CA VAL A 163 -19.08 8.75 -1.02
C VAL A 163 -19.83 7.95 0.05
N GLY A 164 -19.26 7.81 1.24
CA GLY A 164 -19.87 7.10 2.36
C GLY A 164 -19.71 5.59 2.28
N GLU A 165 -18.72 5.08 1.53
CA GLU A 165 -18.41 3.66 1.43
C GLU A 165 -17.24 3.29 2.36
N PRO A 166 -17.52 2.71 3.55
CA PRO A 166 -16.48 2.39 4.52
C PRO A 166 -15.67 1.14 4.15
N LYS A 167 -16.21 0.22 3.33
CA LYS A 167 -15.52 -0.99 2.89
C LYS A 167 -14.72 -0.70 1.63
N ASP A 168 -13.64 -1.44 1.39
CA ASP A 168 -12.90 -1.21 0.16
C ASP A 168 -13.66 -1.77 -1.04
N SER A 169 -13.83 -0.94 -2.06
CA SER A 169 -14.39 -1.37 -3.35
C SER A 169 -13.58 -2.51 -3.97
N LEU A 170 -14.18 -3.28 -4.90
CA LEU A 170 -13.47 -4.35 -5.60
C LEU A 170 -12.18 -3.85 -6.28
N ALA A 171 -12.21 -2.66 -6.87
CA ALA A 171 -11.06 -2.07 -7.54
C ALA A 171 -9.94 -1.68 -6.55
N LEU A 172 -10.30 -1.23 -5.35
CA LEU A 172 -9.32 -0.94 -4.29
C LEU A 172 -8.74 -2.24 -3.71
N ALA A 173 -9.59 -3.23 -3.44
CA ALA A 173 -9.16 -4.55 -2.99
C ALA A 173 -8.20 -5.21 -3.98
N HIS A 174 -8.48 -5.10 -5.28
CA HIS A 174 -7.60 -5.58 -6.34
C HIS A 174 -6.23 -4.90 -6.32
N ASP A 175 -6.19 -3.57 -6.18
CA ASP A 175 -4.93 -2.83 -6.09
C ASP A 175 -4.11 -3.19 -4.84
N ILE A 176 -4.76 -3.37 -3.69
CA ILE A 176 -4.09 -3.78 -2.44
C ILE A 176 -3.43 -5.14 -2.62
N VAL A 177 -4.17 -6.12 -3.14
CA VAL A 177 -3.65 -7.48 -3.37
C VAL A 177 -2.50 -7.48 -4.36
N LEU A 178 -2.62 -6.76 -5.47
CA LEU A 178 -1.52 -6.67 -6.45
C LEU A 178 -0.28 -6.00 -5.87
N ALA A 179 -0.44 -4.99 -5.00
CA ALA A 179 0.68 -4.33 -4.33
C ALA A 179 1.41 -5.27 -3.37
N ARG A 180 0.67 -6.02 -2.54
CA ARG A 180 1.25 -7.01 -1.60
C ARG A 180 1.88 -8.18 -2.34
N LEU A 181 1.20 -8.71 -3.36
CA LEU A 181 1.70 -9.79 -4.19
C LEU A 181 3.00 -9.43 -4.93
N LYS A 182 3.13 -8.19 -5.41
CA LYS A 182 4.36 -7.69 -6.05
C LYS A 182 5.57 -7.74 -5.11
N ASN A 183 5.34 -7.55 -3.81
CA ASN A 183 6.36 -7.60 -2.78
C ASN A 183 6.52 -9.00 -2.16
N GLU A 184 5.83 -10.01 -2.71
CA GLU A 184 5.78 -11.38 -2.19
C GLU A 184 5.30 -11.45 -0.72
N ASP A 185 4.49 -10.48 -0.31
CA ASP A 185 3.94 -10.39 1.04
C ASP A 185 2.66 -11.24 1.16
N TYR A 186 2.88 -12.56 1.15
CA TYR A 186 1.82 -13.55 1.12
C TYR A 186 0.98 -13.59 2.41
N GLU A 187 1.58 -13.27 3.56
CA GLU A 187 0.86 -13.22 4.84
C GLU A 187 -0.14 -12.05 4.86
N ALA A 188 0.25 -10.88 4.34
CA ALA A 188 -0.69 -9.77 4.16
C ALA A 188 -1.78 -10.12 3.14
N VAL A 189 -1.45 -10.84 2.07
CA VAL A 189 -2.45 -11.28 1.08
C VAL A 189 -3.48 -12.21 1.72
N SER A 190 -3.06 -13.23 2.47
CA SER A 190 -3.98 -14.17 3.12
C SER A 190 -4.81 -13.49 4.21
N SER A 191 -4.19 -12.60 5.00
CA SER A 191 -4.87 -11.77 5.99
C SER A 191 -5.95 -10.88 5.36
N TYR A 192 -5.62 -10.18 4.25
CA TYR A 192 -6.56 -9.31 3.56
C TYR A 192 -7.67 -10.07 2.84
N LEU A 193 -7.36 -11.17 2.15
CA LEU A 193 -8.31 -11.97 1.36
C LEU A 193 -8.93 -13.14 2.16
N GLY A 194 -9.07 -13.00 3.47
CA GLY A 194 -9.73 -14.00 4.31
C GLY A 194 -11.13 -14.38 3.81
N SER A 195 -11.62 -15.56 4.22
CA SER A 195 -12.88 -16.12 3.73
C SER A 195 -14.07 -15.17 3.87
N GLU A 196 -14.17 -14.46 5.00
CA GLU A 196 -15.22 -13.46 5.22
C GLU A 196 -15.13 -12.33 4.19
N ARG A 197 -13.94 -11.80 3.95
CA ARG A 197 -13.71 -10.70 3.00
C ARG A 197 -14.03 -11.12 1.57
N ILE A 198 -13.63 -12.33 1.15
CA ILE A 198 -13.97 -12.87 -0.18
C ILE A 198 -15.49 -13.02 -0.34
N ASN A 199 -16.17 -13.54 0.69
CA ASN A 199 -17.63 -13.67 0.66
C ASN A 199 -18.31 -12.31 0.58
N GLN A 200 -17.84 -11.33 1.36
CA GLN A 200 -18.35 -9.97 1.34
C GLN A 200 -18.15 -9.33 -0.05
N LEU A 201 -16.97 -9.44 -0.64
CA LEU A 201 -16.69 -8.94 -1.98
C LEU A 201 -17.60 -9.59 -3.02
N ASP A 202 -17.85 -10.90 -2.95
CA ASP A 202 -18.74 -11.61 -3.88
C ASP A 202 -20.22 -11.24 -3.70
N VAL A 203 -20.65 -10.88 -2.49
CA VAL A 203 -22.00 -10.32 -2.27
C VAL A 203 -22.10 -8.91 -2.87
N ASP A 204 -21.13 -8.05 -2.58
CA ASP A 204 -21.16 -6.64 -2.99
C ASP A 204 -20.86 -6.49 -4.50
N PHE A 205 -20.00 -7.35 -5.06
CA PHE A 205 -19.51 -7.32 -6.45
C PHE A 205 -19.43 -8.74 -7.08
N PRO A 206 -20.57 -9.40 -7.35
CA PRO A 206 -20.59 -10.80 -7.78
C PRO A 206 -19.67 -11.14 -8.96
N VAL A 207 -19.12 -12.36 -8.96
CA VAL A 207 -18.32 -12.86 -10.08
C VAL A 207 -19.12 -12.80 -11.39
N SER A 208 -18.66 -11.99 -12.32
CA SER A 208 -19.30 -11.70 -13.61
C SER A 208 -18.25 -11.34 -14.65
N LYS A 209 -18.65 -11.16 -15.91
CA LYS A 209 -17.72 -10.84 -17.00
C LYS A 209 -16.89 -9.57 -16.76
N SER A 210 -17.40 -8.61 -15.99
CA SER A 210 -16.67 -7.38 -15.65
C SER A 210 -15.73 -7.56 -14.44
N THR A 211 -15.98 -8.52 -13.55
CA THR A 211 -15.21 -8.71 -12.31
C THR A 211 -14.27 -9.92 -12.35
N VAL A 212 -14.39 -10.81 -13.35
CA VAL A 212 -13.59 -12.05 -13.48
C VAL A 212 -12.07 -11.83 -13.45
N VAL A 213 -11.56 -10.67 -13.86
CA VAL A 213 -10.12 -10.37 -13.78
C VAL A 213 -9.68 -10.30 -12.31
N ALA A 214 -10.35 -9.46 -11.51
CA ALA A 214 -10.01 -9.30 -10.09
C ALA A 214 -10.12 -10.63 -9.34
N TYR A 215 -11.18 -11.41 -9.56
CA TYR A 215 -11.34 -12.70 -8.88
C TYR A 215 -10.35 -13.77 -9.35
N ASN A 216 -9.95 -13.77 -10.62
CA ASN A 216 -8.88 -14.66 -11.08
C ASN A 216 -7.55 -14.33 -10.38
N ASP A 217 -7.27 -13.04 -10.22
CA ASP A 217 -6.05 -12.56 -9.57
C ASP A 217 -6.10 -12.80 -8.06
N PHE A 218 -7.26 -12.68 -7.42
CA PHE A 218 -7.46 -13.09 -6.02
C PHE A 218 -7.22 -14.58 -5.82
N GLY A 219 -7.77 -15.43 -6.69
CA GLY A 219 -7.52 -16.87 -6.64
C GLY A 219 -6.05 -17.22 -6.83
N TYR A 220 -5.37 -16.54 -7.76
CA TYR A 220 -3.92 -16.66 -7.93
C TYR A 220 -3.15 -16.25 -6.67
N ALA A 221 -3.45 -15.07 -6.12
CA ALA A 221 -2.77 -14.52 -4.95
C ALA A 221 -2.96 -15.41 -3.70
N LEU A 222 -4.17 -15.93 -3.49
CA LEU A 222 -4.47 -16.89 -2.44
C LEU A 222 -3.66 -18.19 -2.60
N GLY A 223 -3.60 -18.74 -3.82
CA GLY A 223 -2.80 -19.94 -4.10
C GLY A 223 -1.31 -19.72 -3.83
N ARG A 224 -0.78 -18.55 -4.22
CA ARG A 224 0.60 -18.14 -3.89
C ARG A 224 0.85 -18.00 -2.39
N SER A 225 -0.21 -17.73 -1.62
CA SER A 225 -0.15 -17.60 -0.17
C SER A 225 -0.42 -18.91 0.58
N GLY A 226 -0.60 -20.02 -0.13
CA GLY A 226 -0.89 -21.34 0.46
C GLY A 226 -2.36 -21.56 0.82
N GLU A 227 -3.25 -20.58 0.59
CA GLU A 227 -4.69 -20.64 0.85
C GLU A 227 -5.44 -21.42 -0.26
N ASN A 228 -4.96 -22.62 -0.55
CA ASN A 228 -5.32 -23.41 -1.74
C ASN A 228 -6.82 -23.74 -1.80
N ASP A 229 -7.45 -24.06 -0.67
CA ASP A 229 -8.88 -24.38 -0.63
C ASP A 229 -9.75 -23.16 -0.99
N LEU A 230 -9.41 -21.99 -0.46
CA LEU A 230 -10.13 -20.75 -0.75
C LEU A 230 -9.84 -20.29 -2.18
N ALA A 231 -8.58 -20.37 -2.61
CA ALA A 231 -8.16 -20.09 -3.98
C ALA A 231 -8.97 -20.93 -4.99
N TYR A 232 -9.04 -22.25 -4.79
CA TYR A 232 -9.80 -23.14 -5.66
C TYR A 232 -11.27 -22.76 -5.73
N LYS A 233 -11.92 -22.48 -4.59
CA LYS A 233 -13.32 -22.05 -4.54
C LYS A 233 -13.55 -20.77 -5.35
N VAL A 234 -12.68 -19.78 -5.23
CA VAL A 234 -12.75 -18.53 -5.99
C VAL A 234 -12.57 -18.78 -7.48
N LEU A 235 -11.52 -19.51 -7.88
CA LEU A 235 -11.22 -19.80 -9.28
C LEU A 235 -12.34 -20.61 -9.96
N LYS A 236 -12.99 -21.54 -9.24
CA LYS A 236 -14.16 -22.28 -9.77
C LYS A 236 -15.37 -21.39 -10.01
N LYS A 237 -15.57 -20.31 -9.25
CA LYS A 237 -16.59 -19.30 -9.58
C LYS A 237 -16.24 -18.56 -10.86
N VAL A 238 -14.97 -18.18 -11.05
CA VAL A 238 -14.49 -17.54 -12.29
C VAL A 238 -14.69 -18.47 -13.50
N GLU A 239 -14.41 -19.76 -13.35
CA GLU A 239 -14.53 -20.73 -14.43
C GLU A 239 -15.98 -20.87 -14.93
N LYS A 240 -16.97 -20.85 -14.04
CA LYS A 240 -18.38 -20.89 -14.42
C LYS A 240 -18.78 -19.72 -15.34
N VAL A 241 -18.14 -18.56 -15.15
CA VAL A 241 -18.43 -17.33 -15.91
C VAL A 241 -17.57 -17.21 -17.16
N SER A 242 -16.31 -17.66 -17.09
CA SER A 242 -15.30 -17.47 -18.14
C SER A 242 -14.46 -18.75 -18.36
N PRO A 243 -15.08 -19.87 -18.82
CA PRO A 243 -14.42 -21.17 -18.88
C PRO A 243 -13.25 -21.23 -19.88
N GLY A 244 -13.26 -20.36 -20.90
CA GLY A 244 -12.20 -20.29 -21.92
C GLY A 244 -10.99 -19.42 -21.55
N ARG A 245 -10.92 -18.89 -20.33
CA ARG A 245 -9.78 -18.05 -19.91
C ARG A 245 -8.54 -18.93 -19.74
N VAL A 246 -7.54 -18.74 -20.60
CA VAL A 246 -6.33 -19.57 -20.63
C VAL A 246 -5.58 -19.56 -19.28
N VAL A 247 -5.28 -18.37 -18.75
CA VAL A 247 -4.55 -18.20 -17.48
C VAL A 247 -5.29 -18.82 -16.28
N LEU A 248 -6.62 -18.86 -16.32
CA LEU A 248 -7.42 -19.47 -15.25
C LEU A 248 -7.13 -20.97 -15.13
N LYS A 249 -6.93 -21.66 -16.26
CA LYS A 249 -6.63 -23.10 -16.26
C LYS A 249 -5.30 -23.40 -15.58
N LEU A 250 -4.29 -22.57 -15.85
CA LEU A 250 -3.01 -22.64 -15.17
C LEU A 250 -3.16 -22.40 -13.66
N ASN A 251 -3.85 -21.32 -13.27
CA ASN A 251 -4.05 -20.99 -11.85
C ASN A 251 -4.79 -22.10 -11.08
N ILE A 252 -5.82 -22.72 -11.69
CA ILE A 252 -6.52 -23.86 -11.07
C ILE A 252 -5.58 -25.07 -10.96
N ALA A 253 -4.80 -25.36 -12.00
CA ALA A 253 -3.85 -26.47 -12.00
C ALA A 253 -2.81 -26.32 -10.89
N ASP A 254 -2.22 -25.13 -10.75
CA ASP A 254 -1.19 -24.84 -9.74
C ASP A 254 -1.72 -25.01 -8.31
N VAL A 255 -2.92 -24.51 -8.04
CA VAL A 255 -3.58 -24.68 -6.75
C VAL A 255 -3.82 -26.17 -6.46
N LEU A 256 -4.38 -26.91 -7.41
CA LEU A 256 -4.68 -28.34 -7.25
C LEU A 256 -3.43 -29.22 -7.12
N TRP A 257 -2.29 -28.81 -7.66
CA TRP A 257 -1.08 -29.64 -7.68
C TRP A 257 -0.65 -30.12 -6.29
N GLY A 258 -0.92 -29.32 -5.26
CA GLY A 258 -0.60 -29.64 -3.87
C GLY A 258 -1.50 -30.71 -3.22
N PHE A 259 -2.73 -30.93 -3.71
CA PHE A 259 -3.71 -31.78 -3.01
C PHE A 259 -4.60 -32.67 -3.91
N ASP A 260 -4.66 -32.44 -5.22
CA ASP A 260 -5.35 -33.28 -6.21
C ASP A 260 -4.59 -33.26 -7.55
N LYS A 261 -3.55 -34.10 -7.64
CA LYS A 261 -2.68 -34.17 -8.82
C LYS A 261 -3.39 -34.68 -10.07
N GLU A 262 -4.39 -35.53 -9.92
CA GLU A 262 -5.13 -36.07 -11.06
C GLU A 262 -5.95 -34.97 -11.72
N GLN A 263 -6.71 -34.20 -10.94
CA GLN A 263 -7.46 -33.07 -11.46
C GLN A 263 -6.53 -31.94 -11.94
N SER A 264 -5.41 -31.70 -11.25
CA SER A 264 -4.39 -30.73 -11.68
C SER A 264 -3.85 -31.05 -13.08
N ARG A 265 -3.50 -32.31 -13.36
CA ARG A 265 -3.05 -32.76 -14.71
C ARG A 265 -4.07 -32.46 -15.80
N ILE A 266 -5.37 -32.64 -15.53
CA ILE A 266 -6.43 -32.32 -16.49
C ILE A 266 -6.39 -30.84 -16.84
N TYR A 267 -6.28 -29.96 -15.84
CA TYR A 267 -6.20 -28.52 -16.06
C TYR A 267 -4.92 -28.08 -16.78
N TYR A 268 -3.77 -28.69 -16.48
CA TYR A 268 -2.53 -28.44 -17.23
C TYR A 268 -2.67 -28.87 -18.71
N LYS A 269 -3.25 -30.04 -18.99
CA LYS A 269 -3.54 -30.50 -20.36
C LYS A 269 -4.43 -29.50 -21.11
N GLU A 270 -5.47 -28.99 -20.46
CA GLU A 270 -6.34 -27.96 -21.04
C GLU A 270 -5.58 -26.66 -21.35
N TYR A 271 -4.77 -26.17 -20.41
CA TYR A 271 -3.92 -24.99 -20.61
C TYR A 271 -2.97 -25.17 -21.79
N VAL A 272 -2.24 -26.29 -21.85
CA VAL A 272 -1.31 -26.61 -22.94
C VAL A 272 -2.05 -26.65 -24.27
N GLY A 273 -3.22 -27.27 -24.33
CA GLY A 273 -4.06 -27.30 -25.53
C GLY A 273 -4.49 -25.90 -26.00
N LEU A 274 -4.90 -25.04 -25.07
CA LEU A 274 -5.29 -23.66 -25.38
C LEU A 274 -4.11 -22.81 -25.87
N MET A 275 -2.94 -22.96 -25.25
CA MET A 275 -1.71 -22.26 -25.66
C MET A 275 -1.24 -22.68 -27.05
N LYS A 276 -1.30 -24.00 -27.35
CA LYS A 276 -1.03 -24.55 -28.69
C LYS A 276 -1.99 -23.99 -29.75
N LYS A 277 -3.30 -24.01 -29.46
CA LYS A 277 -4.30 -23.45 -30.37
C LYS A 277 -4.10 -21.96 -30.67
N ALA A 278 -3.49 -21.23 -29.73
CA ALA A 278 -3.16 -19.82 -29.88
C ALA A 278 -1.79 -19.54 -30.54
N GLY A 279 -1.02 -20.58 -30.92
CA GLY A 279 0.33 -20.42 -31.47
C GLY A 279 1.36 -19.90 -30.47
N LYS A 280 1.15 -20.18 -29.17
CA LYS A 280 1.96 -19.68 -28.04
C LYS A 280 2.72 -20.80 -27.33
N GLU A 281 3.05 -21.88 -28.03
CA GLU A 281 3.71 -23.07 -27.47
C GLU A 281 5.02 -22.72 -26.77
N LYS A 282 5.78 -21.76 -27.32
CA LYS A 282 7.06 -21.31 -26.78
C LYS A 282 6.95 -20.58 -25.44
N LEU A 283 5.74 -20.21 -25.02
CA LEU A 283 5.48 -19.53 -23.74
C LEU A 283 4.97 -20.51 -22.66
N ILE A 284 4.86 -21.80 -22.97
CA ILE A 284 4.47 -22.81 -21.98
C ILE A 284 5.68 -23.12 -21.10
N PRO A 285 5.60 -22.96 -19.77
CA PRO A 285 6.68 -23.35 -18.87
C PRO A 285 6.97 -24.86 -18.95
N GLU A 286 8.22 -25.25 -18.80
CA GLU A 286 8.64 -26.66 -18.86
C GLU A 286 7.94 -27.51 -17.79
N GLU A 287 7.85 -27.00 -16.55
CA GLU A 287 7.14 -27.66 -15.46
C GLU A 287 5.66 -27.95 -15.78
N VAL A 288 5.02 -27.12 -16.62
CA VAL A 288 3.63 -27.33 -17.03
C VAL A 288 3.54 -28.48 -18.02
N LEU A 289 4.54 -28.66 -18.89
CA LEU A 289 4.59 -29.80 -19.80
C LEU A 289 4.79 -31.10 -19.01
N GLU A 290 5.74 -31.13 -18.07
CA GLU A 290 6.00 -32.29 -17.21
C GLU A 290 4.76 -32.67 -16.38
N ARG A 291 4.09 -31.68 -15.79
CA ARG A 291 2.85 -31.90 -15.01
C ARG A 291 1.63 -32.16 -15.88
N SER A 292 1.75 -32.05 -17.20
CA SER A 292 0.69 -32.37 -18.15
C SER A 292 0.82 -33.77 -18.76
N GLU A 293 1.80 -34.57 -18.35
CA GLU A 293 1.91 -35.99 -18.72
C GLU A 293 1.02 -36.85 -17.80
#